data_AF-A0A9E5Y7D2-F1
#
_entry.id   AF-A0A9E5Y7D2-F1
#
_cell.length_a   1.000
_cell.length_b   1.000
_cell.length_c   1.000
_cell.angle_alpha   90.00
_cell.angle_beta   90.00
_cell.angle_gamma   90.00
#
_symmetry.space_group_name_H-M   'P 1'
#
loop_
_entity.id
_entity.type
_entity.pdbx_description
1 polymer ?
#
loop_
_entity_poly.entity_id
_entity_poly.type
_entity_poly.pdbx_seq_one_letter_code
_entity_poly.pdbx_strand_id
1 'polypeptide(L)'
;MTNIPINIQIKKLRKKLGLTQVDFAKRTGVGLRFLRKLEGGRPTVRLDKVNQVLDFLGVHLEIVRTETIKSKSTDSNSKLKRDYERI
;
A
#
# COMPACT_ATOMS: atom_id res chain seq x y z
N MET A 1 -5.62 -6.63 -12.86
CA MET A 1 -4.89 -7.28 -11.75
C MET A 1 -5.84 -7.39 -10.58
N THR A 2 -6.01 -8.57 -9.98
CA THR A 2 -6.91 -8.74 -8.83
C THR A 2 -6.33 -8.03 -7.59
N ASN A 3 -7.15 -7.27 -6.87
CA ASN A 3 -6.73 -6.61 -5.64
C ASN A 3 -6.60 -7.66 -4.52
N ILE A 4 -5.38 -8.16 -4.29
CA ILE A 4 -5.11 -9.17 -3.25
C ILE A 4 -4.96 -8.46 -1.90
N PRO A 5 -5.72 -8.86 -0.86
CA PRO A 5 -5.59 -8.31 0.48
C PRO A 5 -4.15 -8.36 1.03
N ILE A 6 -3.74 -7.28 1.68
CA ILE A 6 -2.37 -7.12 2.19
C ILE A 6 -1.94 -8.24 3.14
N ASN A 7 -2.84 -8.74 4.00
CA ASN A 7 -2.53 -9.85 4.91
C ASN A 7 -2.13 -11.13 4.18
N ILE A 8 -2.77 -11.40 3.03
CA ILE A 8 -2.46 -12.57 2.20
C ILE A 8 -1.11 -12.36 1.51
N GLN A 9 -0.83 -11.14 1.03
CA GLN A 9 0.46 -10.83 0.42
C GLN A 9 1.62 -10.99 1.41
N ILE A 10 1.51 -10.42 2.62
CA ILE A 10 2.51 -10.57 3.69
C ILE A 10 2.72 -12.05 4.04
N LYS A 11 1.64 -12.81 4.23
CA LYS A 11 1.72 -14.25 4.54
C LYS A 11 2.40 -15.04 3.41
N LYS A 12 2.14 -14.70 2.15
CA LYS A 12 2.79 -15.31 0.99
C LYS A 12 4.29 -14.99 0.97
N LEU A 13 4.68 -13.73 1.17
CA LEU A 13 6.09 -13.30 1.20
C LEU A 13 6.85 -13.98 2.34
N ARG A 14 6.29 -14.02 3.55
CA ARG A 14 6.91 -14.76 4.68
C ARG A 14 7.14 -16.22 4.34
N LYS A 15 6.15 -16.89 3.74
CA LYS A 15 6.27 -18.30 3.33
C LYS A 15 7.34 -18.50 2.25
N LYS A 16 7.47 -17.57 1.29
CA LYS A 16 8.54 -17.60 0.28
C LYS A 16 9.94 -17.50 0.90
N LEU A 17 10.07 -16.79 2.02
CA LEU A 17 11.30 -16.71 2.80
C LEU A 17 11.55 -17.94 3.69
N GLY A 18 10.65 -18.93 3.71
CA GLY A 18 10.78 -20.13 4.55
C GLY A 18 10.63 -19.89 6.06
N LEU A 19 10.15 -18.71 6.47
CA LEU A 19 10.07 -18.33 7.89
C LEU A 19 8.78 -18.81 8.54
N THR A 20 8.87 -19.36 9.75
CA THR A 20 7.69 -19.59 10.60
C THR A 20 7.13 -18.24 11.08
N GLN A 21 5.91 -18.24 11.62
CA GLN A 21 5.37 -17.02 12.24
C GLN A 21 6.21 -16.58 13.45
N VAL A 22 6.80 -17.51 14.18
CA VAL A 22 7.64 -17.20 15.34
C VAL A 22 8.93 -16.53 14.89
N ASP A 23 9.60 -17.08 13.90
CA ASP A 23 10.86 -16.53 13.37
C ASP A 23 10.65 -15.16 12.73
N PHE A 24 9.57 -15.03 11.97
CA PHE A 24 9.25 -13.77 11.32
C PHE A 24 8.91 -12.68 12.34
N ALA A 25 8.11 -12.99 13.36
CA ALA A 25 7.81 -12.05 14.43
C ALA A 25 9.08 -11.58 15.17
N LYS A 26 9.98 -12.52 15.49
CA LYS A 26 11.28 -12.21 16.11
C LYS A 26 12.15 -11.32 15.23
N ARG A 27 12.30 -11.67 13.95
CA ARG A 27 13.17 -10.92 13.00
C ARG A 27 12.63 -9.54 12.66
N THR A 28 11.32 -9.40 12.55
CA THR A 28 10.67 -8.09 12.30
C THR A 28 10.60 -7.24 13.56
N GLY A 29 10.77 -7.80 14.76
CA GLY A 29 10.65 -7.08 16.02
C GLY A 29 9.20 -6.77 16.42
N VAL A 30 8.23 -7.55 15.92
CA VAL A 30 6.81 -7.43 16.31
C VAL A 30 6.38 -8.60 17.18
N GLY A 31 5.36 -8.37 18.03
CA GLY A 31 4.82 -9.45 18.84
C GLY A 31 4.14 -10.54 18.00
N LEU A 32 4.32 -11.81 18.34
CA LEU A 32 3.69 -12.95 17.64
C LEU A 32 2.15 -12.82 17.58
N ARG A 33 1.53 -12.29 18.64
CA ARG A 33 0.08 -12.01 18.67
C ARG A 33 -0.33 -11.00 17.60
N PHE A 34 0.49 -9.98 17.37
CA PHE A 34 0.24 -9.01 16.31
C PHE A 34 0.31 -9.68 14.95
N LEU A 35 1.39 -10.44 14.67
CA LEU A 35 1.55 -11.10 13.37
C LEU A 35 0.40 -12.06 13.06
N ARG A 36 -0.08 -12.83 14.04
CA ARG A 36 -1.24 -13.72 13.86
C ARG A 36 -2.51 -12.95 13.51
N LYS A 37 -2.73 -11.78 14.12
CA LYS A 37 -3.87 -10.91 13.80
C LYS A 37 -3.76 -10.34 12.39
N LEU A 38 -2.56 -9.85 12.04
CA LEU A 38 -2.26 -9.31 10.72
C LEU A 38 -2.51 -10.35 9.64
N GLU A 39 -1.81 -11.49 9.68
CA GLU A 39 -1.96 -12.56 8.66
C GLU A 39 -3.35 -13.22 8.68
N GLY A 40 -4.00 -13.21 9.85
CA GLY A 40 -5.37 -13.70 10.02
C GLY A 40 -6.44 -12.76 9.46
N GLY A 41 -6.07 -11.57 8.97
CA GLY A 41 -7.02 -10.64 8.35
C GLY A 41 -7.94 -9.96 9.36
N ARG A 42 -7.46 -9.67 10.58
CA ARG A 42 -8.23 -8.89 11.53
C ARG A 42 -8.57 -7.50 10.94
N PRO A 43 -9.78 -6.99 11.18
CA PRO A 43 -10.24 -5.73 10.59
C PRO A 43 -9.40 -4.53 11.05
N THR A 44 -8.78 -4.62 12.23
CA THR A 44 -7.93 -3.57 12.77
C THR A 44 -6.58 -4.14 13.22
N VAL A 45 -5.52 -3.43 12.83
CA VAL A 45 -4.13 -3.64 13.23
C VAL A 45 -3.45 -2.28 13.31
N ARG A 46 -2.40 -2.15 14.11
CA ARG A 46 -1.66 -0.90 14.20
C ARG A 46 -0.78 -0.71 12.96
N LEU A 47 -0.89 0.45 12.30
CA LEU A 47 -0.19 0.76 11.06
C LEU A 47 1.33 0.83 11.23
N ASP A 48 1.83 1.37 12.35
CA ASP A 48 3.26 1.42 12.67
C ASP A 48 3.91 0.03 12.60
N LYS A 49 3.20 -0.98 13.11
CA LYS A 49 3.65 -2.37 13.10
C LYS A 49 3.50 -3.05 11.74
N VAL A 50 2.56 -2.61 10.92
CA VAL A 50 2.46 -3.06 9.53
C VAL A 50 3.67 -2.56 8.74
N ASN A 51 4.01 -1.26 8.86
CA ASN A 51 5.18 -0.70 8.19
C ASN A 51 6.47 -1.42 8.61
N GLN A 52 6.67 -1.66 9.90
CA GLN A 52 7.82 -2.44 10.41
C GLN A 52 7.94 -3.84 9.77
N VAL A 53 6.81 -4.51 9.50
CA VAL A 53 6.79 -5.81 8.82
C VAL A 53 7.11 -5.68 7.33
N LEU A 54 6.60 -4.64 6.69
CA LEU A 54 6.82 -4.37 5.26
C LEU A 54 8.28 -3.96 5.00
N ASP A 55 8.87 -3.12 5.85
CA ASP A 55 10.27 -2.69 5.77
C ASP A 55 11.22 -3.89 5.79
N PHE A 56 10.97 -4.86 6.69
CA PHE A 56 11.74 -6.11 6.73
C PHE A 56 11.62 -6.94 5.45
N LEU A 57 10.47 -6.87 4.78
CA LEU A 57 10.22 -7.55 3.51
C LEU A 57 10.77 -6.75 2.30
N GLY A 58 11.34 -5.56 2.52
CA GLY A 58 11.82 -4.67 1.46
C GLY A 58 10.69 -4.07 0.62
N VAL A 59 9.50 -3.87 1.21
CA VAL A 59 8.33 -3.29 0.55
C VAL A 59 7.70 -2.21 1.41
N HIS A 60 6.82 -1.39 0.85
CA HIS A 60 6.13 -0.31 1.58
C HIS A 60 4.67 -0.19 1.13
N LEU A 61 3.90 0.61 1.86
CA LEU A 61 2.55 1.00 1.48
C LEU A 61 2.59 2.21 0.54
N GLU A 62 1.75 2.18 -0.49
CA GLU A 62 1.55 3.31 -1.39
C GLU A 62 0.06 3.64 -1.52
N ILE A 63 -0.23 4.91 -1.77
CA ILE A 63 -1.58 5.37 -2.08
C ILE A 63 -1.82 5.09 -3.55
N VAL A 64 -2.66 4.09 -3.82
CA VAL A 64 -3.11 3.76 -5.18
C VAL A 64 -4.54 4.26 -5.36
N ARG A 65 -4.79 4.99 -6.46
CA ARG A 65 -6.14 5.41 -6.82
C ARG A 65 -6.93 4.19 -7.29
N THR A 66 -7.98 3.82 -6.55
CA THR A 66 -8.90 2.74 -6.93
C THR A 66 -9.74 3.09 -8.15
N GLU A 67 -9.94 4.39 -8.39
CA GLU A 67 -10.66 4.93 -9.54
C GLU A 67 -9.85 6.10 -10.12
N THR A 68 -9.79 6.23 -11.44
CA THR A 68 -9.36 7.48 -12.06
C THR A 68 -10.33 8.55 -11.58
N ILE A 69 -9.88 9.42 -10.67
CA ILE A 69 -10.56 10.68 -10.37
C ILE A 69 -10.72 11.34 -11.74
N LYS A 70 -11.93 11.31 -12.31
CA LYS A 70 -12.25 12.14 -13.48
C LYS A 70 -11.95 13.55 -13.01
N SER A 71 -10.85 14.12 -13.47
CA SER A 71 -10.56 15.53 -13.29
C SER A 71 -11.76 16.28 -13.86
N LYS A 72 -12.66 16.73 -12.99
CA LYS A 72 -13.55 17.84 -13.33
C LYS A 72 -12.62 19.02 -13.59
N SER A 73 -12.58 19.42 -14.86
CA SER A 73 -12.27 20.77 -15.32
C SER A 73 -10.94 21.38 -14.87
N THR A 74 -9.95 21.37 -15.75
CA THR A 74 -9.29 22.64 -16.09
C THR A 74 -9.66 22.96 -17.53
N ASP A 75 -10.67 23.82 -17.65
CA ASP A 75 -10.94 24.59 -18.85
C ASP A 75 -9.64 25.27 -19.31
N SER A 76 -9.12 24.81 -20.43
CA SER A 76 -8.08 25.51 -21.19
C SER A 76 -8.24 25.15 -22.66
N ASN A 77 -9.44 25.33 -23.21
CA ASN A 77 -9.64 25.27 -24.66
C ASN A 77 -9.79 26.69 -25.24
N SER A 78 -8.63 27.23 -25.64
CA SER A 78 -8.38 27.87 -26.96
C SER A 78 -9.08 29.17 -27.41
N LYS A 79 -9.60 30.03 -26.52
CA LYS A 79 -10.14 31.35 -26.97
C LYS A 79 -9.45 32.63 -26.49
N LEU A 80 -8.53 32.61 -25.53
CA LEU A 80 -7.85 33.84 -25.05
C LEU A 80 -6.40 34.03 -25.52
N LYS A 81 -5.84 33.15 -26.35
CA LYS A 81 -4.48 33.32 -26.90
C LYS A 81 -4.41 33.97 -28.29
N ARG A 82 -5.54 34.14 -28.99
CA ARG A 82 -5.54 34.73 -30.35
C ARG A 82 -5.58 36.25 -30.38
N ASP A 83 -5.98 36.90 -29.29
CA ASP A 83 -6.16 38.36 -29.27
C ASP A 83 -4.93 39.10 -28.70
N TYR A 84 -4.02 38.42 -28.00
CA TYR A 84 -2.78 39.04 -27.46
C TYR A 84 -1.61 39.08 -28.45
N GLU A 85 -1.70 38.38 -29.59
CA GLU A 85 -0.68 38.38 -30.66
C GLU A 85 -1.12 39.19 -31.89
N ARG A 86 -2.20 39.98 -31.77
CA ARG A 86 -2.73 40.89 -32.80
C ARG A 86 -2.71 42.37 -32.38
N ILE A 87 -1.76 42.75 -31.52
CA ILE A 87 -1.28 44.13 -31.44
C ILE A 87 0.00 44.20 -32.24
#